data_AF-A0A7J3QX55-F1
#
_entry.id   AF-A0A7J3QX55-F1
#
_cell.length_a   1.000
_cell.length_b   1.000
_cell.length_c   1.000
_cell.angle_alpha   90.00
_cell.angle_beta   90.00
_cell.angle_gamma   90.00
#
_symmetry.space_group_name_H-M   'P 1'
#
loop_
_entity.id
_entity.type
_entity.pdbx_description
1 polymer ?
#
loop_
_entity_poly.entity_id
_entity_poly.type
_entity_poly.pdbx_seq_one_letter_code
_entity_poly.pdbx_strand_id
1 'polypeptide(L)'
;MNNIDIKSIMQNEISKRILQLLESADEPLETMEVVEHLKDVSRTMILYRLYDLRGQGLIKGKKVGGGKGTWIWWRSNAFKK
;
A
#
# COMPACT_ATOMS: atom_id res chain seq x y z
N MET A 1 1.31 -12.19 -25.29
CA MET A 1 1.11 -11.34 -24.10
C MET A 1 2.11 -10.21 -24.19
N ASN A 2 1.68 -8.94 -24.17
CA ASN A 2 2.57 -7.81 -24.44
C ASN A 2 3.17 -7.27 -23.13
N ASN A 3 4.29 -6.54 -23.20
CA ASN A 3 4.97 -5.97 -22.01
C ASN A 3 4.06 -5.08 -21.15
N ILE A 4 3.04 -4.46 -21.77
CA ILE A 4 2.03 -3.64 -21.09
C ILE A 4 1.15 -4.50 -20.17
N ASP A 5 0.74 -5.68 -20.65
CA ASP A 5 -0.15 -6.59 -19.91
C ASP A 5 0.54 -7.13 -18.67
N ILE A 6 1.82 -7.53 -18.80
CA ILE A 6 2.62 -8.05 -17.69
C ILE A 6 2.79 -6.99 -16.60
N LYS A 7 3.07 -5.75 -16.99
CA LYS A 7 3.18 -4.63 -16.05
C LYS A 7 1.84 -4.39 -15.34
N SER A 8 0.72 -4.39 -16.05
CA SER A 8 -0.61 -4.23 -15.46
C SER A 8 -0.94 -5.34 -14.45
N ILE A 9 -0.67 -6.61 -14.80
CA ILE A 9 -0.90 -7.76 -13.93
C ILE A 9 -0.06 -7.68 -12.65
N MET A 10 1.23 -7.39 -12.77
CA MET A 10 2.13 -7.28 -11.62
C MET A 10 1.68 -6.17 -10.66
N GLN A 11 1.23 -5.04 -11.21
CA GLN A 11 0.75 -3.91 -10.42
C GLN A 11 -0.55 -4.24 -9.68
N ASN A 12 -1.44 -5.00 -10.32
CA ASN A 12 -2.64 -5.53 -9.66
C ASN A 12 -2.29 -6.50 -8.53
N GLU A 13 -1.27 -7.34 -8.71
CA GLU A 13 -0.85 -8.29 -7.69
C GLU A 13 -0.27 -7.60 -6.45
N ILE A 14 0.59 -6.58 -6.64
CA ILE A 14 1.11 -5.77 -5.53
C ILE A 14 -0.04 -5.07 -4.80
N SER A 15 -1.03 -4.55 -5.55
CA SER A 15 -2.20 -3.88 -4.97
C SER A 15 -3.01 -4.83 -4.08
N LYS A 16 -3.26 -6.06 -4.54
CA LYS A 16 -3.97 -7.08 -3.76
C LYS A 16 -3.24 -7.42 -2.47
N ARG A 17 -1.92 -7.63 -2.54
CA ARG A 17 -1.09 -7.96 -1.37
C ARG A 17 -1.09 -6.84 -0.33
N ILE A 18 -1.01 -5.58 -0.77
CA ILE A 18 -1.11 -4.41 0.13
C ILE A 18 -2.48 -4.35 0.80
N LEU A 19 -3.57 -4.54 0.04
CA LEU A 19 -4.93 -4.53 0.60
C LEU A 19 -5.13 -5.64 1.62
N GLN A 20 -4.68 -6.86 1.33
CA GLN A 20 -4.75 -8.00 2.25
C GLN A 20 -3.98 -7.73 3.54
N LEU A 21 -2.77 -7.15 3.43
CA LEU A 21 -1.97 -6.78 4.59
C LEU A 21 -2.69 -5.74 5.47
N LEU A 22 -3.22 -4.67 4.88
CA LEU A 22 -3.90 -3.62 5.64
C LEU A 22 -5.28 -4.04 6.18
N GLU A 23 -5.92 -5.03 5.56
CA GLU A 23 -7.18 -5.60 6.06
C GLU A 23 -6.93 -6.47 7.30
N SER A 24 -5.86 -7.27 7.28
CA SER A 24 -5.48 -8.19 8.37
C SER A 24 -4.71 -7.53 9.51
N ALA A 25 -4.19 -6.32 9.32
CA ALA A 25 -3.53 -5.57 10.38
C ALA A 25 -4.52 -5.07 11.44
N ASP A 26 -4.17 -5.26 12.71
CA ASP A 26 -4.94 -4.76 13.86
C ASP A 26 -4.72 -3.26 14.09
N GLU A 27 -3.61 -2.72 13.59
CA GLU A 27 -3.21 -1.32 13.72
C GLU A 27 -2.73 -0.71 12.38
N PRO A 28 -2.73 0.63 12.25
CA PRO A 28 -2.17 1.28 11.07
C PRO A 28 -0.68 0.97 10.91
N LEU A 29 -0.26 0.62 9.70
CA LEU A 29 1.13 0.28 9.40
C LEU A 29 1.90 1.47 8.85
N GLU A 30 3.13 1.66 9.29
CA GLU A 30 4.10 2.53 8.64
C GLU A 30 4.50 2.00 7.28
N THR A 31 4.94 2.91 6.39
CA THR A 31 5.50 2.51 5.08
C THR A 31 6.60 1.46 5.21
N MET A 32 7.46 1.55 6.23
CA MET A 32 8.56 0.60 6.38
C MET A 32 8.07 -0.79 6.79
N GLU A 33 7.03 -0.88 7.62
CA GLU A 33 6.42 -2.16 7.98
C GLU A 33 5.80 -2.83 6.75
N VAL A 34 5.15 -2.06 5.86
CA VAL A 34 4.65 -2.59 4.57
C VAL A 34 5.80 -3.09 3.69
N VAL A 35 6.92 -2.37 3.64
CA VAL A 35 8.13 -2.79 2.91
C VAL A 35 8.70 -4.08 3.48
N GLU A 36 8.71 -4.23 4.80
CA GLU A 36 9.21 -5.44 5.47
C GLU A 36 8.31 -6.65 5.26
N HIS A 37 7.01 -6.47 5.04
CA HIS A 37 6.10 -7.56 4.67
C HIS A 37 6.20 -7.95 3.19
N LEU A 38 6.54 -7.00 2.31
CA LEU A 38 6.64 -7.20 0.86
C LEU A 38 8.10 -7.03 0.39
N LYS A 39 9.04 -7.77 1.01
CA LYS A 39 10.50 -7.62 0.77
C LYS A 39 10.94 -7.85 -0.68
N ASP A 40 10.13 -8.57 -1.46
CA ASP A 40 10.34 -8.84 -2.88
C ASP A 40 9.95 -7.66 -3.80
N VAL A 41 9.32 -6.62 -3.25
CA VAL A 41 8.85 -5.44 -3.98
C VAL A 41 9.63 -4.20 -3.55
N SER A 42 10.12 -3.43 -4.52
CA SER A 42 10.85 -2.19 -4.19
C SER A 42 9.99 -1.18 -3.42
N ARG A 43 10.62 -0.48 -2.45
CA ARG A 43 9.97 0.60 -1.68
C ARG A 43 9.27 1.64 -2.54
N THR A 44 9.88 2.03 -3.67
CA THR A 44 9.30 3.00 -4.61
C THR A 44 7.98 2.49 -5.19
N MET A 45 7.92 1.20 -5.57
CA MET A 45 6.72 0.59 -6.11
C MET A 45 5.62 0.46 -5.05
N ILE A 46 5.99 0.07 -3.82
CA ILE A 46 5.07 0.00 -2.69
C ILE A 46 4.47 1.39 -2.41
N LEU A 47 5.30 2.43 -2.29
CA LEU A 47 4.84 3.80 -2.09
C LEU A 47 3.91 4.27 -3.20
N TYR A 48 4.29 4.05 -4.46
CA TYR A 48 3.46 4.39 -5.61
C TYR A 48 2.07 3.73 -5.51
N ARG A 49 2.02 2.44 -5.18
CA ARG A 49 0.77 1.69 -5.03
C ARG A 49 -0.07 2.14 -3.85
N LEU A 50 0.55 2.43 -2.70
CA LEU A 50 -0.15 3.00 -1.53
C LEU A 50 -0.80 4.34 -1.88
N TYR A 51 -0.10 5.22 -2.62
CA TYR A 51 -0.69 6.48 -3.09
C TYR A 51 -1.84 6.25 -4.07
N ASP A 52 -1.70 5.35 -5.04
CA ASP A 52 -2.77 5.02 -5.99
C ASP A 52 -4.02 4.47 -5.28
N LEU A 53 -3.84 3.49 -4.39
CA LEU A 53 -4.94 2.88 -3.61
C LEU A 53 -5.64 3.91 -2.72
N ARG A 54 -4.87 4.83 -2.12
CA ARG A 54 -5.43 5.95 -1.35
C ARG A 54 -6.22 6.91 -2.25
N GLY A 55 -5.71 7.22 -3.44
CA GLY A 55 -6.40 8.05 -4.43
C GLY A 55 -7.72 7.44 -4.90
N GLN A 56 -7.80 6.11 -4.97
CA GLN A 56 -9.01 5.35 -5.27
C GLN A 56 -9.97 5.21 -4.08
N GLY A 57 -9.59 5.64 -2.87
CA GLY A 57 -10.39 5.54 -1.66
C GLY A 57 -10.46 4.13 -1.03
N LEU A 58 -9.66 3.17 -1.54
CA LEU A 58 -9.63 1.80 -1.03
C LEU A 58 -8.94 1.68 0.33
N ILE A 59 -7.94 2.55 0.55
CA ILE A 59 -7.23 2.68 1.82
C ILE A 59 -7.19 4.13 2.27
N LYS A 60 -6.83 4.34 3.52
CA LYS A 60 -6.52 5.66 4.07
C LYS A 60 -5.05 5.72 4.44
N GLY A 61 -4.54 6.94 4.52
CA GLY A 61 -3.18 7.19 4.95
C GLY A 61 -2.99 8.62 5.43
N LYS A 62 -2.07 8.80 6.36
CA LYS A 62 -1.70 10.11 6.93
C LYS A 62 -0.18 10.21 7.03
N LYS A 63 0.35 11.37 6.64
CA LYS A 63 1.74 11.73 6.85
C LYS A 63 1.97 12.06 8.33
N VAL A 64 2.98 11.46 8.94
CA VAL A 64 3.26 11.60 10.40
C VAL A 64 4.62 12.19 10.73
N GLY A 65 5.44 12.53 9.73
CA GLY A 65 6.72 13.24 9.94
C GLY A 65 7.23 13.98 8.71
N GLY A 66 8.37 14.67 8.86
CA GLY A 66 8.96 15.51 7.81
C GLY A 66 9.65 14.74 6.68
N GLY A 67 9.99 13.47 6.90
CA GLY A 67 10.74 12.63 5.95
C GLY A 67 9.93 12.15 4.73
N LYS A 68 10.64 11.83 3.64
CA LYS A 68 10.06 11.16 2.48
C LYS A 68 9.67 9.72 2.87
N GLY A 69 8.36 9.46 2.92
CA GLY A 69 7.81 8.13 3.21
C GLY A 69 7.36 7.92 4.66
N THR A 70 7.37 8.94 5.51
CA THR A 70 6.85 8.86 6.88
C THR A 70 5.32 8.96 6.88
N TRP A 71 4.68 7.85 6.54
CA TRP A 71 3.23 7.68 6.45
C TRP A 71 2.80 6.45 7.22
N ILE A 72 1.62 6.53 7.81
CA ILE A 72 0.86 5.39 8.30
C ILE A 72 -0.33 5.12 7.37
N TRP A 73 -0.69 3.85 7.20
CA TRP A 73 -1.66 3.34 6.22
C TRP A 73 -2.63 2.37 6.90
N TRP A 74 -3.90 2.40 6.52
CA TRP A 74 -4.92 1.53 7.11
C TRP A 74 -6.12 1.32 6.18
N ARG A 75 -6.91 0.26 6.44
CA ARG A 75 -8.14 -0.03 5.68
C ARG A 75 -9.15 1.13 5.74
N SER A 76 -9.82 1.40 4.63
CA SER A 76 -10.71 2.58 4.49
C SER A 76 -11.86 2.64 5.50
N ASN A 77 -12.30 1.48 6.00
CA ASN A 77 -13.35 1.28 6.98
C ASN A 77 -12.86 1.09 8.43
N ALA A 78 -11.56 1.24 8.73
CA ALA A 78 -10.98 0.89 10.04
C ALA A 78 -11.66 1.54 11.27
N PHE A 79 -12.33 2.67 11.09
CA PHE A 79 -12.99 3.42 12.16
C PHE A 79 -14.50 3.58 11.97
N LYS A 80 -15.10 2.87 11.02
CA LYS A 80 -16.56 2.87 10.85
C LYS A 80 -17.15 1.87 11.85
N LYS A 81 -18.04 2.36 12.72
CA LYS A 81 -18.88 1.53 13.59
C LYS A 81 -19.94 0.80 12.77
#